data_AF-A0A450XR15-F1
#
_entry.id   AF-A0A450XR15-F1
#
_cell.length_a   1.000
_cell.length_b   1.000
_cell.length_c   1.000
_cell.angle_alpha   90.00
_cell.angle_beta   90.00
_cell.angle_gamma   90.00
#
_symmetry.space_group_name_H-M   'P 1'
#
loop_
_entity.id
_entity.type
_entity.pdbx_description
1 polymer ?
#
loop_
_entity_poly.entity_id
_entity_poly.type
_entity_poly.pdbx_seq_one_letter_code
_entity_poly.pdbx_strand_id
1 'polypeptide(L)'
;AVKPENWDGERKLLVLMETSGLNEQDLSEYCRDDGLYVEQIARWREFAIAGTESGSLLTKSQRQEWQKDKKKLCNLQKELRRKDKALAEAAALLVLEKKAQVIWGEPGEG
;
A
#
# COMPACT_ATOMS: atom_id res chain seq x y z
N ALA A 1 -9.06 -31.24 0.52
CA ALA A 1 -8.33 -30.61 -0.59
C ALA A 1 -7.86 -29.21 -0.18
N VAL A 2 -6.70 -28.75 -0.66
CA VAL A 2 -6.24 -27.36 -0.44
C VAL A 2 -7.16 -26.42 -1.22
N LYS A 3 -7.64 -25.35 -0.56
CA LYS A 3 -8.50 -24.35 -1.21
C LYS A 3 -7.82 -23.79 -2.47
N PRO A 4 -8.53 -23.63 -3.60
CA PRO A 4 -7.97 -23.08 -4.84
C PRO A 4 -7.22 -21.76 -4.69
N GLU A 5 -7.64 -20.92 -3.74
CA GLU A 5 -6.95 -19.65 -3.44
C GLU A 5 -5.51 -19.84 -2.93
N ASN A 6 -5.25 -20.95 -2.24
CA ASN A 6 -3.95 -21.28 -1.66
C ASN A 6 -3.07 -22.11 -2.60
N TRP A 7 -3.51 -22.36 -3.85
CA TRP A 7 -2.66 -23.02 -4.84
C TRP A 7 -1.45 -22.15 -5.19
N ASP A 8 -0.34 -22.80 -5.48
CA ASP A 8 0.85 -22.14 -6.01
C ASP A 8 0.56 -21.52 -7.38
N GLY A 9 1.48 -20.65 -7.82
CA GLY A 9 1.34 -19.95 -9.10
C GLY A 9 1.40 -20.89 -10.30
N GLU A 10 2.17 -21.98 -10.21
CA GLU A 10 2.35 -22.95 -11.28
C GLU A 10 1.06 -23.70 -11.58
N ARG A 11 0.36 -24.19 -10.54
CA ARG A 11 -0.91 -24.87 -10.70
C ARG A 11 -2.01 -23.94 -11.22
N LYS A 12 -2.05 -22.68 -10.77
CA LYS A 12 -2.98 -21.68 -11.30
C LYS A 12 -2.71 -21.38 -12.77
N LEU A 13 -1.45 -21.32 -13.17
CA LEU A 13 -1.06 -21.11 -14.56
C LEU A 13 -1.46 -22.29 -15.46
N LEU A 14 -1.29 -23.52 -14.98
CA LEU A 14 -1.69 -24.73 -15.72
C LEU A 14 -3.19 -24.71 -16.03
N VAL A 15 -4.03 -24.42 -15.02
CA VAL A 15 -5.48 -24.26 -15.21
C VAL A 15 -5.79 -23.19 -16.26
N LEU A 16 -5.12 -22.04 -16.19
CA LEU A 16 -5.33 -20.96 -17.17
C LEU A 16 -4.95 -21.38 -18.59
N MET A 17 -3.94 -22.23 -18.75
CA MET A 17 -3.54 -22.77 -20.05
C MET A 17 -4.55 -23.79 -20.58
N GLU A 18 -4.96 -24.75 -19.75
CA GLU A 18 -5.94 -25.79 -20.10
C GLU A 18 -7.30 -25.19 -20.48
N THR A 19 -7.73 -24.17 -19.74
CA THR A 19 -9.04 -23.51 -19.93
C THR A 19 -9.03 -22.44 -21.03
N SER A 20 -7.87 -22.12 -21.61
CA SER A 20 -7.73 -21.01 -22.56
C SER A 20 -8.56 -21.17 -23.84
N GLY A 21 -8.77 -22.41 -24.29
CA GLY A 21 -9.51 -22.75 -25.50
C GLY A 21 -10.90 -23.34 -25.28
N LEU A 22 -11.36 -23.45 -24.02
CA LEU A 22 -12.66 -24.03 -23.70
C LEU A 22 -13.79 -23.03 -23.97
N ASN A 23 -14.95 -23.54 -24.42
CA ASN A 23 -16.17 -22.75 -24.46
C ASN A 23 -16.81 -22.67 -23.05
N GLU A 24 -17.91 -21.92 -22.90
CA GLU A 24 -18.55 -21.71 -21.60
C GLU A 24 -19.09 -23.01 -20.96
N GLN A 25 -19.59 -23.93 -21.78
CA GLN A 25 -20.11 -25.22 -21.30
C GLN A 25 -18.98 -26.11 -20.80
N ASP A 26 -17.93 -26.26 -21.59
CA ASP A 26 -16.76 -27.08 -21.26
C ASP A 26 -16.02 -26.50 -20.04
N LEU A 27 -15.96 -25.16 -19.93
CA LEU A 27 -15.39 -24.48 -18.77
C LEU A 27 -16.20 -24.75 -17.49
N SER A 28 -17.53 -24.78 -17.59
CA SER A 28 -18.41 -25.09 -16.47
C SER A 28 -18.22 -26.54 -16.01
N GLU A 29 -18.07 -27.48 -16.94
CA GLU A 29 -17.79 -28.89 -16.65
C GLU A 29 -16.43 -29.07 -15.99
N TYR A 30 -15.37 -28.49 -16.56
CA TYR A 30 -14.03 -28.46 -15.96
C TYR A 30 -14.06 -27.91 -14.53
N CYS A 31 -14.75 -26.80 -14.31
CA CYS A 31 -14.88 -26.20 -12.98
C CYS A 31 -15.53 -27.15 -11.95
N ARG A 32 -16.52 -27.95 -12.37
CA ARG A 32 -17.21 -28.91 -11.49
C ARG A 32 -16.29 -30.06 -11.09
N ASP A 33 -15.51 -30.56 -12.04
CA ASP A 33 -14.59 -31.69 -11.82
C ASP A 33 -13.41 -31.28 -10.93
N ASP A 34 -12.86 -30.09 -11.14
CA ASP A 34 -11.70 -29.58 -10.38
C ASP A 34 -12.07 -28.83 -9.09
N GLY A 35 -13.36 -28.64 -8.82
CA GLY A 35 -13.86 -27.91 -7.64
C GLY A 35 -13.50 -26.42 -7.68
N LEU A 36 -13.56 -25.84 -8.87
CA LEU A 36 -13.30 -24.43 -9.17
C LEU A 36 -14.59 -23.69 -9.51
N TYR A 37 -14.51 -22.37 -9.48
CA TYR A 37 -15.53 -21.48 -10.00
C TYR A 37 -15.00 -20.72 -11.21
N VAL A 38 -15.86 -20.47 -12.19
CA VAL A 38 -15.49 -19.73 -13.42
C VAL A 38 -14.91 -18.37 -13.08
N GLU A 39 -15.46 -17.70 -12.06
CA GLU A 39 -15.01 -16.41 -11.56
C GLU A 39 -13.58 -16.46 -10.99
N GLN A 40 -13.15 -17.61 -10.45
CA GLN A 40 -11.78 -17.77 -9.95
C GLN A 40 -10.78 -17.79 -11.11
N ILE A 41 -11.11 -18.50 -12.19
CA ILE A 41 -10.30 -18.60 -13.39
C ILE A 41 -10.23 -17.22 -14.08
N ALA A 42 -11.37 -16.54 -14.20
CA ALA A 42 -11.42 -15.17 -14.73
C ALA A 42 -10.53 -14.22 -13.91
N ARG A 43 -10.64 -14.25 -12.58
CA ARG A 43 -9.79 -13.44 -11.69
C ARG A 43 -8.31 -13.76 -11.85
N TRP A 44 -7.92 -15.02 -12.00
CA TRP A 44 -6.51 -15.37 -12.23
C TRP A 44 -6.01 -14.90 -13.59
N ARG A 45 -6.85 -14.94 -14.62
CA ARG A 45 -6.54 -14.39 -15.95
C ARG A 45 -6.28 -12.89 -15.86
N GLU A 46 -7.14 -12.14 -15.18
CA GLU A 46 -6.97 -10.71 -14.95
C GLU A 46 -5.65 -10.40 -14.23
N PHE A 47 -5.33 -11.12 -13.15
CA PHE A 47 -4.07 -10.94 -12.45
C PHE A 47 -2.85 -11.30 -13.29
N ALA A 48 -2.95 -12.33 -14.13
CA ALA A 48 -1.87 -12.71 -15.03
C ALA A 48 -1.61 -11.61 -16.08
N ILE A 49 -2.66 -11.11 -16.72
CA ILE A 49 -2.58 -10.00 -17.69
C ILE A 49 -2.04 -8.74 -17.03
N ALA A 50 -2.63 -8.33 -15.90
CA ALA A 50 -2.18 -7.16 -15.16
C ALA A 50 -0.72 -7.31 -14.69
N GLY A 51 -0.30 -8.51 -14.29
CA GLY A 51 1.09 -8.80 -13.92
C GLY A 51 2.07 -8.64 -15.08
N THR A 52 1.66 -9.03 -16.29
CA THR A 52 2.45 -8.87 -17.53
C THR A 52 2.48 -7.41 -18.00
N GLU A 53 1.34 -6.71 -17.99
CA GLU A 53 1.22 -5.32 -18.40
C GLU A 53 1.90 -4.34 -17.45
N SER A 54 1.86 -4.63 -16.14
CA SER A 54 2.47 -3.76 -15.11
C SER A 54 4.00 -3.81 -15.13
N GLY A 55 4.63 -4.71 -15.90
CA GLY A 55 6.09 -4.79 -16.12
C GLY A 55 6.96 -4.93 -14.86
N SER A 56 6.37 -5.03 -13.67
CA SER A 56 7.07 -4.87 -12.40
C SER A 56 6.44 -5.75 -11.33
N LEU A 57 6.72 -7.06 -11.42
CA LEU A 57 6.95 -7.79 -10.19
C LEU A 57 8.26 -7.25 -9.63
N LEU A 58 8.19 -6.20 -8.80
CA LEU A 58 9.34 -5.68 -8.06
C LEU A 58 10.13 -6.87 -7.55
N THR A 59 11.36 -6.99 -8.02
CA THR A 59 12.28 -8.03 -7.56
C THR A 59 12.35 -7.99 -6.03
N LYS A 60 12.71 -9.10 -5.38
CA LYS A 60 12.79 -9.14 -3.90
C LYS A 60 13.64 -7.98 -3.34
N SER A 61 14.70 -7.58 -4.05
CA SER A 61 15.52 -6.41 -3.72
C SER A 61 14.75 -5.09 -3.85
N GLN A 62 14.06 -4.86 -4.97
CA GLN A 62 13.25 -3.65 -5.18
C GLN A 62 12.10 -3.53 -4.14
N ARG A 63 11.49 -4.65 -3.75
CA ARG A 63 10.48 -4.67 -2.69
C ARG A 63 11.08 -4.31 -1.33
N GLN A 64 12.27 -4.80 -1.02
CA GLN A 64 12.99 -4.44 0.22
C GLN A 64 13.38 -2.97 0.24
N GLU A 65 13.84 -2.44 -0.89
CA GLU A 65 14.20 -1.03 -1.05
C GLU A 65 12.97 -0.13 -0.86
N TRP A 66 11.86 -0.46 -1.51
CA TRP A 66 10.58 0.25 -1.32
C TRP A 66 10.12 0.24 0.15
N GLN A 67 10.26 -0.88 0.86
CA GLN A 67 9.93 -0.94 2.29
C GLN A 67 10.87 -0.09 3.15
N LYS A 68 12.17 -0.04 2.83
CA LYS A 68 13.14 0.82 3.51
C LYS A 68 12.78 2.29 3.30
N ASP A 69 12.46 2.68 2.08
CA ASP A 69 12.12 4.07 1.76
C ASP A 69 10.79 4.48 2.38
N LYS A 70 9.79 3.60 2.39
CA LYS A 70 8.54 3.82 3.12
C LYS A 70 8.77 4.07 4.61
N LYS A 71 9.67 3.31 5.24
CA LYS A 71 10.04 3.52 6.65
C LYS A 71 10.74 4.86 6.87
N LYS A 72 11.70 5.22 6.00
CA LYS A 72 12.38 6.53 6.05
C LYS A 72 11.37 7.66 5.94
N LEU A 73 10.45 7.58 4.99
CA LEU A 73 9.43 8.60 4.75
C LEU A 73 8.51 8.78 5.97
N CYS A 74 8.09 7.68 6.60
CA CYS A 74 7.30 7.74 7.83
C CYS A 74 8.07 8.39 8.99
N ASN A 75 9.35 8.07 9.14
CA ASN A 75 10.20 8.67 10.18
C ASN A 75 10.42 10.17 9.94
N LEU A 76 10.73 10.56 8.71
CA LEU A 76 10.89 11.96 8.32
C LEU A 76 9.60 12.76 8.56
N GLN A 77 8.43 12.21 8.21
CA GLN A 77 7.15 12.85 8.50
C GLN A 77 6.92 13.07 10.01
N LYS A 78 7.28 12.08 10.85
CA LYS A 78 7.15 12.23 12.31
C LYS A 78 8.09 13.29 12.85
N GLU A 79 9.33 13.33 12.36
CA GLU A 79 10.30 14.34 12.78
C GLU A 79 9.85 15.75 12.37
N LEU A 80 9.36 15.90 11.14
CA LEU A 80 8.81 17.15 10.64
C LEU A 80 7.67 17.65 11.53
N ARG A 81 6.70 16.80 11.85
CA ARG A 81 5.59 17.16 12.75
C ARG A 81 6.04 17.59 14.15
N ARG A 82 7.08 16.96 14.69
CA ARG A 82 7.62 17.34 16.01
C ARG A 82 8.30 18.72 15.95
N LYS A 83 9.06 18.99 14.89
CA LYS A 83 9.70 20.28 14.66
C LYS A 83 8.67 21.39 14.44
N ASP A 84 7.65 21.13 13.63
CA ASP A 84 6.57 22.09 13.41
C ASP A 84 5.80 22.41 14.70
N LYS A 85 5.57 21.41 15.56
CA LYS A 85 4.94 21.62 16.87
C LYS A 85 5.81 22.50 17.79
N ALA A 86 7.09 22.19 17.92
CA ALA A 86 8.01 22.98 18.73
C ALA A 86 8.14 24.42 18.21
N LEU A 87 8.16 24.59 16.88
CA LEU A 87 8.18 25.89 16.23
C LEU A 87 6.89 26.68 16.51
N ALA A 88 5.72 26.02 16.44
CA ALA A 88 4.45 26.64 16.78
C ALA A 88 4.37 27.06 18.26
N GLU A 89 4.88 26.24 19.17
CA GLU A 89 4.97 26.57 20.60
C GLU A 89 5.89 27.78 20.85
N ALA A 90 7.07 27.82 20.22
CA ALA A 90 7.97 28.97 20.31
C ALA A 90 7.32 30.26 19.75
N ALA A 91 6.64 30.16 18.60
CA ALA A 91 5.89 31.29 18.04
C ALA A 91 4.76 31.76 18.97
N ALA A 92 4.05 30.84 19.63
CA ALA A 92 3.00 31.18 20.59
C ALA A 92 3.57 31.91 21.82
N LEU A 93 4.72 31.47 22.34
CA LEU A 93 5.39 32.16 23.45
C LEU A 93 5.77 33.60 23.08
N LEU A 94 6.37 33.82 21.91
CA LEU A 94 6.71 35.16 21.42
C LEU A 94 5.48 36.06 21.26
N VAL A 95 4.36 35.50 20.79
CA VAL A 95 3.09 36.24 20.67
C VAL A 95 2.53 36.62 22.04
N LEU A 96 2.61 35.71 23.02
CA LEU A 96 2.14 35.98 24.39
C LEU A 96 3.00 37.03 25.08
N GLU A 97 4.33 36.95 24.94
CA GLU A 97 5.27 37.94 25.48
C GLU A 97 4.96 39.34 24.93
N LYS A 98 4.81 39.46 23.61
CA LYS A 98 4.46 40.73 22.97
C LYS A 98 3.12 41.27 23.46
N LYS A 99 2.11 40.41 23.65
CA LYS A 99 0.81 40.82 24.19
C LYS A 99 0.92 41.29 25.65
N ALA A 100 1.73 40.61 26.46
CA ALA A 100 1.95 40.98 27.85
C ALA A 100 2.64 42.34 27.97
N GLN A 101 3.68 42.60 27.18
CA GLN A 101 4.36 43.91 27.10
C GLN A 101 3.38 45.04 26.74
N VAL A 102 2.46 44.81 25.81
CA VAL A 102 1.44 45.81 25.44
C VAL A 102 0.46 46.10 26.57
N ILE A 103 0.08 45.10 27.37
CA ILE A 103 -0.91 45.27 28.45
C ILE A 103 -0.27 45.82 29.73
N TRP A 104 0.94 45.39 30.09
CA TRP A 104 1.56 45.65 31.39
C TRP A 104 2.73 46.65 31.32
N GLY A 105 3.19 47.05 30.12
CA GLY A 105 4.41 47.84 29.94
C GLY A 105 5.68 46.99 30.12
N GLU A 106 6.84 47.54 29.76
CA GLU A 106 8.12 46.83 29.92
C GLU A 106 8.48 46.67 31.42
N PRO A 107 8.92 45.49 31.87
CA PRO A 107 9.48 45.33 33.21
C PRO A 107 10.90 45.90 33.22
N GLY A 108 11.02 47.23 33.39
CA GLY A 108 12.31 47.87 33.66
C GLY A 108 12.49 49.27 33.10
N GLU A 109 11.78 50.26 33.65
CA GLU A 109 12.39 51.56 33.98
C GLU A 109 11.99 51.91 35.43
N GLY A 110 12.87 51.54 36.36
CA GLY A 110 12.71 51.72 37.81
C GLY A 110 13.82 51.00 38.58
#